data_AF-A0A520AD35-F1
#
_entry.id   AF-A0A520AD35-F1
#
_cell.length_a   1.000
_cell.length_b   1.000
_cell.length_c   1.000
_cell.angle_alpha   90.00
_cell.angle_beta   90.00
_cell.angle_gamma   90.00
#
_symmetry.space_group_name_H-M   'P 1'
#
loop_
_entity.id
_entity.type
_entity.pdbx_description
1 polymer ?
#
loop_
_entity_poly.entity_id
_entity_poly.type
_entity_poly.pdbx_seq_one_letter_code
_entity_poly.pdbx_strand_id
1 'polypeptide(L)'
;MKYYLVAGEASGDLHGANLMKAIKGEDDNPVFRYFGGDKMQNEGGELVKHYAEMAFMGFTEVLLNLRTIFKNLKACKADILTWKPDVLVLIDFPGFNLKIAEFAKANGIKVCYYISPKVWAWNQKRVLKIKKNVDHM
;
A
#
# COMPACT_ATOMS: atom_id res chain seq x y z
N MET A 1 -12.49 -12.97 0.31
CA MET A 1 -12.21 -11.90 1.32
C MET A 1 -12.05 -10.54 0.63
N LYS A 2 -12.08 -9.42 1.38
CA LYS A 2 -11.81 -8.07 0.89
C LYS A 2 -10.34 -7.69 1.12
N TYR A 3 -9.58 -7.59 0.03
CA TYR A 3 -8.18 -7.20 0.04
C TYR A 3 -8.02 -5.76 -0.44
N TYR A 4 -7.36 -4.96 0.37
CA TYR A 4 -6.91 -3.63 -0.03
C TYR A 4 -5.42 -3.64 -0.27
N LEU A 5 -4.95 -3.22 -1.45
CA LEU A 5 -3.52 -3.22 -1.77
C LEU A 5 -3.02 -1.80 -2.05
N VAL A 6 -1.79 -1.49 -1.62
CA VAL A 6 -1.16 -0.19 -1.89
C VAL A 6 0.22 -0.36 -2.50
N ALA A 7 0.30 -0.18 -3.81
CA ALA A 7 1.53 -0.06 -4.59
C ALA A 7 1.71 1.39 -5.05
N GLY A 8 2.88 1.96 -4.77
CA GLY A 8 3.19 3.37 -5.06
C GLY A 8 4.03 3.61 -6.31
N GLU A 9 4.44 2.56 -7.02
CA GLU A 9 5.38 2.61 -8.14
C GLU A 9 5.24 1.37 -9.05
N ALA A 10 5.88 1.40 -10.22
CA ALA A 10 5.77 0.35 -11.24
C ALA A 10 6.27 -1.04 -10.77
N SER A 11 7.33 -1.09 -9.97
CA SER A 11 7.81 -2.32 -9.29
C SER A 11 6.74 -2.87 -8.36
N GLY A 12 6.14 -2.00 -7.53
CA GLY A 12 5.04 -2.37 -6.64
C GLY A 12 3.82 -2.90 -7.39
N ASP A 13 3.46 -2.30 -8.53
CA ASP A 13 2.37 -2.75 -9.40
C ASP A 13 2.62 -4.16 -9.94
N LEU A 14 3.83 -4.44 -10.42
CA LEU A 14 4.22 -5.79 -10.86
C LEU A 14 4.09 -6.82 -9.72
N HIS A 15 4.62 -6.50 -8.54
CA HIS A 15 4.57 -7.40 -7.39
C HIS A 15 3.13 -7.57 -6.87
N GLY A 16 2.33 -6.51 -6.89
CA GLY A 16 0.91 -6.55 -6.52
C GLY A 16 0.10 -7.42 -7.47
N ALA A 17 0.31 -7.32 -8.78
CA ALA A 17 -0.35 -8.16 -9.76
C ALA A 17 -0.05 -9.65 -9.54
N ASN A 18 1.23 -9.98 -9.33
CA ASN A 18 1.63 -11.37 -9.04
C ASN A 18 1.00 -11.89 -7.74
N LEU A 19 0.89 -11.04 -6.72
CA LEU A 19 0.23 -11.39 -5.46
C LEU A 19 -1.29 -11.59 -5.66
N MET A 20 -1.97 -10.69 -6.37
CA MET A 20 -3.41 -10.82 -6.67
C MET A 20 -3.69 -12.13 -7.42
N LYS A 21 -2.84 -12.45 -8.40
CA LYS A 21 -2.93 -13.71 -9.14
C LYS A 21 -2.78 -14.93 -8.23
N ALA A 22 -1.82 -14.92 -7.30
CA ALA A 22 -1.64 -15.98 -6.33
C ALA A 22 -2.84 -16.10 -5.37
N ILE A 23 -3.37 -14.97 -4.88
CA ILE A 23 -4.54 -14.94 -3.99
C ILE A 23 -5.76 -15.59 -4.65
N LYS A 24 -6.01 -15.33 -5.94
CA LYS A 24 -7.11 -15.99 -6.68
C LYS A 24 -6.98 -17.51 -6.77
N GLY A 25 -5.79 -18.07 -6.55
CA GLY A 25 -5.58 -19.52 -6.47
C GLY A 25 -5.88 -20.11 -5.10
N GLU A 26 -5.96 -19.28 -4.06
CA GLU A 26 -6.12 -19.71 -2.65
C GLU A 26 -7.44 -19.23 -2.01
N ASP A 27 -8.01 -18.12 -2.50
CA ASP A 27 -9.33 -17.60 -2.14
C ASP A 27 -10.24 -17.73 -3.35
N ASP A 28 -11.36 -18.43 -3.20
CA ASP A 28 -12.33 -18.69 -4.25
C ASP A 28 -13.07 -17.41 -4.70
N ASN A 29 -13.16 -16.38 -3.85
CA ASN A 29 -13.86 -15.15 -4.15
C ASN A 29 -13.18 -13.90 -3.53
N PRO A 30 -12.00 -13.54 -4.05
CA PRO A 30 -11.29 -12.37 -3.58
C PRO A 30 -11.87 -11.11 -4.22
N VAL A 31 -12.13 -10.09 -3.41
CA VAL A 31 -12.53 -8.76 -3.86
C VAL A 31 -11.33 -7.83 -3.67
N PHE A 32 -10.85 -7.23 -4.75
CA PHE A 32 -9.69 -6.36 -4.74
C PHE A 32 -10.09 -4.89 -4.90
N ARG A 33 -9.48 -4.04 -4.07
CA ARG A 33 -9.46 -2.59 -4.22
C ARG A 33 -8.04 -2.10 -3.97
N TYR A 34 -7.51 -1.22 -4.80
CA TYR A 34 -6.09 -0.92 -4.69
C TYR A 34 -5.66 0.42 -5.25
N PHE A 35 -4.54 0.89 -4.71
CA PHE A 35 -3.64 1.83 -5.35
C PHE A 35 -2.58 1.00 -6.09
N GLY A 36 -2.37 1.27 -7.38
CA GLY A 36 -1.50 0.42 -8.20
C GLY A 36 -1.40 0.96 -9.62
N GLY A 37 -1.26 0.09 -10.61
CA GLY A 37 -1.27 0.49 -12.01
C GLY A 37 -1.82 -0.58 -12.95
N ASP A 38 -1.40 -0.49 -14.20
CA ASP A 38 -1.95 -1.29 -15.30
C ASP A 38 -1.86 -2.81 -15.04
N LYS A 39 -0.79 -3.30 -14.39
CA LYS A 39 -0.64 -4.75 -14.15
C LYS A 39 -1.66 -5.25 -13.14
N MET A 40 -1.84 -4.53 -12.03
CA MET A 40 -2.89 -4.86 -11.07
C MET A 40 -4.28 -4.69 -11.67
N GLN A 41 -4.48 -3.68 -12.54
CA GLN A 41 -5.73 -3.49 -13.27
C GLN A 41 -6.08 -4.68 -14.17
N ASN A 42 -5.09 -5.29 -14.83
CA ASN A 42 -5.31 -6.50 -15.62
C ASN A 42 -5.71 -7.72 -14.77
N GLU A 43 -5.39 -7.72 -13.48
CA GLU A 43 -5.88 -8.73 -12.54
C GLU A 43 -7.32 -8.41 -12.05
N GLY A 44 -7.88 -7.24 -12.38
CA GLY A 44 -9.25 -6.87 -12.04
C GLY A 44 -9.42 -6.36 -10.60
N GLY A 45 -10.68 -6.09 -10.22
CA GLY A 45 -11.00 -5.32 -9.02
C GLY A 45 -11.08 -3.83 -9.32
N GLU A 46 -10.99 -3.00 -8.27
CA GLU A 46 -11.15 -1.55 -8.39
C GLU A 46 -9.83 -0.80 -8.15
N LEU A 47 -9.35 -0.14 -9.21
CA LEU A 47 -8.23 0.81 -9.13
C LEU A 47 -8.73 2.14 -8.56
N VAL A 48 -8.31 2.48 -7.34
CA VAL A 48 -8.64 3.73 -6.66
C VAL A 48 -7.78 4.89 -7.16
N LYS A 49 -6.50 4.60 -7.44
CA LYS A 49 -5.56 5.61 -7.93
C LYS A 49 -4.37 4.97 -8.63
N HIS A 50 -3.98 5.52 -9.78
CA HIS A 50 -2.81 5.05 -10.52
C HIS A 50 -1.52 5.59 -9.87
N TYR A 51 -0.46 4.78 -9.77
CA TYR A 51 0.80 5.19 -9.15
C TYR A 51 1.47 6.37 -9.87
N ALA A 52 1.24 6.52 -11.18
CA ALA A 52 1.71 7.66 -11.96
C ALA A 52 1.16 9.01 -11.45
N GLU A 53 0.00 9.01 -10.77
CA GLU A 53 -0.57 10.20 -10.14
C GLU A 53 0.02 10.48 -8.74
N MET A 54 0.88 9.59 -8.25
CA MET A 54 1.51 9.65 -6.92
C MET A 54 3.03 9.78 -6.98
N ALA A 55 3.66 9.36 -8.09
CA ALA A 55 5.09 9.34 -8.26
C ALA A 55 5.64 10.76 -8.44
N PHE A 56 6.29 11.29 -7.40
CA PHE A 56 7.12 12.48 -7.47
C PHE A 56 8.57 12.02 -7.43
N MET A 57 9.35 12.27 -8.49
CA MET A 57 10.73 11.83 -8.59
C MET A 57 11.68 13.00 -8.29
N GLY A 58 12.31 12.99 -7.13
CA GLY A 58 13.36 13.96 -6.77
C GLY A 58 13.05 14.80 -5.54
N PHE A 59 14.09 15.26 -4.85
CA PHE A 59 13.97 15.96 -3.56
C PHE A 59 13.18 17.29 -3.65
N THR A 60 13.41 18.05 -4.73
CA THR A 60 12.71 19.32 -5.01
C THR A 60 11.25 19.10 -5.39
N GLU A 61 10.98 18.13 -6.24
CA GLU A 61 9.60 17.75 -6.60
C GLU A 61 8.83 17.23 -5.39
N VAL A 62 9.44 16.43 -4.51
CA VAL A 62 8.81 15.96 -3.28
C VAL A 62 8.46 17.12 -2.35
N LEU A 63 9.36 18.09 -2.17
CA LEU A 63 9.10 19.29 -1.34
C LEU A 63 7.94 20.12 -1.87
N LEU A 64 7.91 20.38 -3.18
CA LEU A 64 6.83 21.13 -3.84
C LEU A 64 5.49 20.38 -3.79
N ASN A 65 5.55 19.04 -3.82
CA ASN A 65 4.37 18.18 -3.84
C ASN A 65 3.97 17.60 -2.48
N LEU A 66 4.53 18.09 -1.37
CA LEU A 66 4.14 17.65 -0.02
C LEU A 66 2.63 17.75 0.22
N ARG A 67 2.00 18.83 -0.24
CA ARG A 67 0.53 19.01 -0.14
C ARG A 67 -0.21 17.88 -0.85
N THR A 68 0.24 17.49 -2.04
CA THR A 68 -0.33 16.40 -2.83
C THR A 68 -0.13 15.05 -2.16
N ILE A 69 1.06 14.80 -1.59
CA ILE A 69 1.35 13.60 -0.81
C ILE A 69 0.40 13.49 0.39
N PHE A 70 0.21 14.57 1.15
CA PHE A 70 -0.73 14.58 2.27
C PHE A 70 -2.19 14.41 1.83
N LYS A 71 -2.58 14.99 0.69
CA LYS A 71 -3.91 14.80 0.09
C LYS A 71 -4.13 13.34 -0.29
N ASN A 72 -3.17 12.70 -0.95
CA ASN A 72 -3.22 11.29 -1.32
C ASN A 72 -3.27 10.38 -0.08
N LEU A 73 -2.47 10.67 0.95
CA LEU A 73 -2.55 9.97 2.24
C LEU A 73 -3.93 10.09 2.87
N LYS A 74 -4.51 11.29 2.91
CA LYS A 74 -5.85 11.52 3.47
C LYS A 74 -6.93 10.76 2.68
N ALA A 75 -6.86 10.80 1.35
CA ALA A 75 -7.78 10.09 0.48
C ALA A 75 -7.70 8.57 0.68
N CYS A 76 -6.48 7.99 0.68
CA CYS A 76 -6.26 6.56 0.91
C CYS A 76 -6.82 6.13 2.27
N LYS A 77 -6.55 6.89 3.34
CA LYS A 77 -7.09 6.60 4.68
C LYS A 77 -8.62 6.60 4.73
N ALA A 78 -9.25 7.60 4.12
CA ALA A 78 -10.71 7.70 4.07
C ALA A 78 -11.33 6.55 3.29
N ASP A 79 -10.72 6.19 2.16
CA ASP A 79 -11.18 5.11 1.30
C ASP A 79 -11.06 3.75 2.01
N ILE A 80 -9.94 3.49 2.69
CA ILE A 80 -9.74 2.29 3.51
C ILE A 80 -10.83 2.16 4.60
N LEU A 81 -11.14 3.25 5.33
CA LEU A 81 -12.17 3.21 6.38
C LEU A 81 -13.58 3.04 5.82
N THR A 82 -13.85 3.58 4.63
CA THR A 82 -15.16 3.48 3.99
C THR A 82 -15.38 2.08 3.45
N TRP A 83 -14.37 1.51 2.80
CA TRP A 83 -14.45 0.20 2.16
C TRP A 83 -14.34 -0.97 3.14
N LYS A 84 -13.66 -0.76 4.28
CA LYS A 84 -13.46 -1.71 5.38
C LYS A 84 -12.88 -3.05 4.91
N PRO A 85 -11.58 -3.09 4.57
CA PRO A 85 -10.93 -4.34 4.15
C PRO A 85 -10.77 -5.34 5.30
N ASP A 86 -10.78 -6.62 4.96
CA ASP A 86 -10.38 -7.69 5.88
C ASP A 86 -8.87 -7.68 6.08
N VAL A 87 -8.12 -7.40 5.00
CA VAL A 87 -6.66 -7.30 4.99
C VAL A 87 -6.19 -6.14 4.14
N LEU A 88 -5.28 -5.35 4.71
CA LEU A 88 -4.53 -4.32 4.00
C LEU A 88 -3.12 -4.84 3.68
N VAL A 89 -2.76 -4.89 2.41
CA VAL A 89 -1.43 -5.31 1.93
C VAL A 89 -0.67 -4.11 1.40
N LEU A 90 0.44 -3.79 2.06
CA LEU A 90 1.31 -2.68 1.70
C LEU A 90 2.50 -3.21 0.92
N ILE A 91 2.72 -2.69 -0.29
CA ILE A 91 3.75 -3.22 -1.20
C ILE A 91 4.84 -2.16 -1.37
N ASP A 92 6.01 -2.44 -0.80
CA ASP A 92 7.16 -1.52 -0.78
C ASP A 92 6.77 -0.09 -0.37
N PHE A 93 7.31 0.95 -1.03
CA PHE A 93 6.97 2.36 -0.92
C PHE A 93 6.88 2.91 0.53
N PRO A 94 7.93 2.73 1.36
CA PRO A 94 7.88 2.89 2.81
C PRO A 94 7.47 4.28 3.32
N GLY A 95 7.82 5.34 2.60
CA GLY A 95 7.51 6.71 3.04
C GLY A 95 6.00 6.94 3.19
N PHE A 96 5.20 6.34 2.30
CA PHE A 96 3.75 6.40 2.32
C PHE A 96 3.18 5.24 3.13
N ASN A 97 3.60 4.01 2.82
CA ASN A 97 3.01 2.80 3.36
C ASN A 97 3.20 2.65 4.87
N LEU A 98 4.32 3.10 5.47
CA LEU A 98 4.46 3.06 6.93
C LEU A 98 3.47 3.99 7.65
N LYS A 99 3.09 5.11 7.04
CA LYS A 99 2.06 6.02 7.60
C LYS A 99 0.66 5.44 7.47
N ILE A 100 0.42 4.66 6.43
CA ILE A 100 -0.81 3.90 6.25
C ILE A 100 -0.88 2.73 7.24
N ALA A 101 0.22 1.99 7.43
CA ALA A 101 0.31 0.90 8.42
C ALA A 101 -0.03 1.38 9.83
N GLU A 102 0.60 2.46 10.28
CA GLU A 102 0.35 3.06 11.60
C GLU A 102 -1.13 3.46 11.77
N PHE A 103 -1.72 4.04 10.72
CA PHE A 103 -3.13 4.40 10.72
C PHE A 103 -4.07 3.18 10.73
N ALA A 104 -3.80 2.18 9.89
CA ALA A 104 -4.61 0.99 9.77
C ALA A 104 -4.61 0.19 11.08
N LYS A 105 -3.44 0.04 11.70
CA LYS A 105 -3.29 -0.61 13.01
C LYS A 105 -4.08 0.09 14.10
N ALA A 106 -4.04 1.42 14.13
CA ALA A 106 -4.83 2.23 15.09
C ALA A 106 -6.35 2.09 14.88
N ASN A 107 -6.80 1.65 13.71
CA ASN A 107 -8.21 1.41 13.38
C ASN A 107 -8.58 -0.09 13.36
N GLY A 108 -7.73 -0.96 13.92
CA GLY A 108 -8.02 -2.39 14.04
C GLY A 108 -8.00 -3.17 12.71
N ILE A 109 -7.40 -2.61 11.66
CA ILE A 109 -7.28 -3.26 10.36
C ILE A 109 -6.03 -4.15 10.35
N LYS A 110 -6.14 -5.38 9.84
CA LYS A 110 -5.00 -6.30 9.67
C LYS A 110 -4.06 -5.80 8.58
N VAL A 111 -2.77 -5.66 8.91
CA VAL A 111 -1.75 -5.10 8.01
C VAL A 111 -0.71 -6.17 7.65
N CYS A 112 -0.65 -6.54 6.38
CA CYS A 112 0.44 -7.32 5.80
C CYS A 112 1.36 -6.38 5.02
N TYR A 113 2.67 -6.54 5.12
CA TYR A 113 3.63 -5.67 4.45
C TYR A 113 4.53 -6.51 3.54
N TYR A 114 4.23 -6.50 2.25
CA TYR A 114 4.93 -7.25 1.23
C TYR A 114 6.12 -6.45 0.68
N ILE A 115 7.28 -7.10 0.60
CA ILE A 115 8.57 -6.51 0.20
C ILE A 115 9.03 -5.47 1.22
N SER A 116 9.74 -5.96 2.24
CA SER A 116 10.29 -5.12 3.30
C SER A 116 11.34 -4.14 2.78
N PRO A 117 11.38 -2.89 3.30
CA PRO A 117 12.41 -1.92 2.95
C PRO A 117 13.79 -2.34 3.45
N LYS A 118 14.55 -3.11 2.66
CA LYS A 118 15.89 -3.58 3.06
C LYS A 118 16.86 -2.44 3.35
N VAL A 119 16.80 -1.35 2.57
CA VAL A 119 17.73 -0.20 2.66
C VAL A 119 17.28 0.86 3.67
N TRP A 120 16.03 0.83 4.16
CA TRP A 120 15.48 1.87 5.06
C TRP A 120 15.49 1.50 6.55
N ALA A 121 15.77 0.24 6.87
CA ALA A 121 15.75 -0.33 8.22
C ALA A 121 17.06 -0.14 9.02
N TRP A 122 18.09 0.51 8.48
CA TRP A 122 19.32 0.84 9.22
C TRP A 122 19.07 1.76 10.43
N ASN A 123 17.92 2.45 10.44
CA ASN A 123 17.46 3.21 11.60
C ASN A 123 16.62 2.32 12.53
N GLN A 124 17.16 1.98 13.71
CA GLN A 124 16.49 1.16 14.73
C GLN A 124 15.06 1.63 15.06
N LYS A 125 14.80 2.95 15.06
CA LYS A 125 13.45 3.47 15.34
C LYS A 125 12.43 3.03 14.29
N ARG A 126 12.85 2.84 13.04
CA ARG A 126 11.97 2.39 11.94
C ARG A 126 11.67 0.90 12.03
N VAL A 127 12.66 0.08 12.43
CA VAL A 127 12.45 -1.34 12.72
C VAL A 127 11.39 -1.51 13.80
N LEU A 128 11.47 -0.73 14.87
CA LEU A 128 10.46 -0.74 15.94
C LEU A 128 9.07 -0.31 15.45
N LYS A 129 8.97 0.67 14.55
CA LYS A 129 7.71 1.07 13.94
C LYS A 129 7.11 -0.02 13.05
N ILE A 130 7.93 -0.71 12.26
CA ILE A 130 7.45 -1.84 11.44
C ILE A 130 6.91 -2.94 12.35
N LYS A 131 7.70 -3.37 13.34
CA LYS A 131 7.30 -4.41 14.31
C LYS A 131 6.01 -4.07 15.05
N LYS A 132 5.76 -2.79 15.33
CA LYS A 132 4.54 -2.34 16.02
C LYS A 132 3.29 -2.36 15.13
N ASN A 133 3.44 -2.02 13.84
CA ASN A 133 2.31 -1.68 12.97
C ASN A 133 2.03 -2.70 11.86
N VAL A 134 2.89 -3.71 11.69
CA VAL A 134 2.77 -4.76 10.67
C VAL A 134 2.52 -6.09 11.37
N ASP A 135 1.46 -6.79 10.96
CA ASP A 135 1.09 -8.10 11.49
C ASP A 135 1.88 -9.23 10.84
N HIS A 136 2.11 -9.13 9.53
CA HIS A 136 2.87 -10.10 8.74
C HIS A 136 3.75 -9.40 7.70
N MET A 137 4.95 -9.94 7.47
CA MET A 137 5.86 -9.54 6.38
C MET A 137 5.79 -10.53 5.23
#